data_AF-A0A069PUC0-F1
#
_entry.id   AF-A0A069PUC0-F1
#
_cell.length_a   1.000
_cell.length_b   1.000
_cell.length_c   1.000
_cell.angle_alpha   90.00
_cell.angle_beta   90.00
_cell.angle_gamma   90.00
#
_symmetry.space_group_name_H-M   'P 1'
#
loop_
_entity.id
_entity.type
_entity.pdbx_description
1 polymer ?
#
loop_
_entity_poly.entity_id
_entity_poly.type
_entity_poly.pdbx_seq_one_letter_code
_entity_poly.pdbx_strand_id
1 'polypeptide(L)' 'MSVEIIVRETKAGLEIISGRRRLDALLALRDEVVVMSPGIGEVVIARLPDGRLQASADPEHVALFRQPDAGAKKTFA' A
#
# COMPACT_ATOMS: atom_id res chain seq x y z
N MET A 1 16.95 -6.63 -11.60
CA MET A 1 16.37 -5.29 -11.40
C MET A 1 15.07 -5.45 -10.63
N SER A 2 14.97 -4.96 -9.41
CA SER A 2 13.71 -4.94 -8.66
C SER A 2 12.81 -3.89 -9.28
N VAL A 3 11.68 -4.30 -9.87
CA VAL A 3 10.69 -3.33 -10.38
C VAL A 3 10.05 -2.67 -9.16
N GLU A 4 10.34 -1.39 -8.95
CA GLU A 4 9.72 -0.58 -7.90
C GLU A 4 8.28 -0.23 -8.29
N ILE A 5 7.39 -0.20 -7.30
CA ILE A 5 6.02 0.26 -7.49
C ILE A 5 6.08 1.78 -7.44
N ILE A 6 5.77 2.43 -8.56
CA ILE A 6 5.82 3.88 -8.66
C ILE A 6 4.40 4.40 -8.74
N VAL A 7 4.08 5.30 -7.83
CA VAL A 7 2.81 5.99 -7.71
C VAL A 7 3.01 7.46 -8.07
N ARG A 8 2.05 8.03 -8.80
CA ARG A 8 1.98 9.45 -9.13
C ARG A 8 0.70 10.05 -8.58
N GLU A 9 0.78 11.24 -8.02
CA GLU A 9 -0.40 12.03 -7.67
C GLU A 9 -0.98 12.72 -8.91
N THR A 10 -2.29 12.59 -9.10
CA THR A 10 -3.06 13.20 -10.18
C THR A 10 -4.24 13.96 -9.61
N LYS A 11 -4.92 14.76 -10.43
CA LYS A 11 -6.15 15.47 -10.02
C LYS A 11 -7.28 14.53 -9.58
N ALA A 12 -7.23 13.25 -9.98
CA ALA A 12 -8.21 12.23 -9.63
C ALA A 12 -7.78 11.36 -8.43
N GLY A 13 -6.59 11.61 -7.86
CA GLY A 13 -5.98 10.81 -6.81
C GLY A 13 -4.67 10.15 -7.24
N LEU A 14 -4.28 9.09 -6.53
CA LEU A 14 -3.01 8.38 -6.75
C LEU A 14 -3.15 7.32 -7.85
N GLU A 15 -2.23 7.34 -8.83
CA GLU A 15 -2.19 6.42 -9.96
C GLU A 15 -0.89 5.60 -9.96
N ILE A 16 -1.00 4.29 -10.23
CA ILE A 16 0.16 3.40 -10.33
C ILE A 16 0.71 3.48 -11.75
N ILE A 17 1.88 4.12 -11.91
CA ILE A 17 2.54 4.29 -13.21
C ILE A 17 3.54 3.19 -13.54
N SER A 18 4.00 2.44 -12.52
CA SER A 18 4.90 1.29 -12.72
C SER A 18 4.71 0.24 -11.64
N GLY A 19 5.12 -0.99 -11.93
CA GLY A 19 5.11 -2.10 -10.96
C GLY A 19 3.74 -2.75 -10.76
N ARG A 20 2.76 -2.53 -11.65
CA ARG A 20 1.39 -3.06 -11.50
C ARG A 20 1.33 -4.57 -11.24
N ARG A 21 2.04 -5.38 -12.03
CA ARG A 21 2.09 -6.84 -11.82
C ARG A 21 2.65 -7.23 -10.44
N ARG A 22 3.63 -6.47 -9.94
CA ARG A 22 4.21 -6.70 -8.61
C ARG A 22 3.23 -6.32 -7.52
N LEU A 23 2.55 -5.19 -7.68
CA LEU A 23 1.48 -4.79 -6.78
C LEU A 23 0.36 -5.83 -6.74
N ASP A 24 -0.09 -6.32 -7.89
CA ASP A 24 -1.14 -7.34 -7.96
C ASP A 24 -0.72 -8.63 -7.24
N ALA A 25 0.56 -9.01 -7.33
CA ALA A 25 1.09 -10.15 -6.59
C ALA A 25 1.14 -9.92 -5.06
N LEU A 26 1.45 -8.70 -4.61
CA LEU A 26 1.41 -8.34 -3.19
C LEU A 26 -0.03 -8.34 -2.66
N LEU A 27 -0.95 -7.77 -3.43
CA LEU A 27 -2.38 -7.72 -3.12
C LEU A 27 -3.10 -9.07 -3.29
N ALA A 28 -2.44 -10.08 -3.85
CA ALA A 28 -2.95 -11.45 -3.84
C ALA A 28 -2.70 -12.14 -2.48
N LEU A 29 -1.78 -11.61 -1.68
CA LEU A 29 -1.40 -12.17 -0.38
C LEU A 29 -2.04 -11.41 0.78
N ARG A 30 -2.44 -10.16 0.57
CA ARG A 30 -3.00 -9.24 1.57
C ARG A 30 -3.97 -8.28 0.88
N ASP A 31 -4.94 -7.76 1.62
CA ASP A 31 -5.89 -6.78 1.07
C ASP A 31 -5.24 -5.39 0.89
N GLU A 32 -4.14 -5.14 1.60
CA GLU A 32 -3.39 -3.89 1.57
C GLU A 32 -1.87 -4.11 1.55
N VAL A 33 -1.16 -3.10 1.02
CA VAL A 33 0.30 -3.05 1.06
C VAL A 33 0.80 -1.62 1.18
N VAL A 34 1.79 -1.40 2.05
CA VAL A 34 2.53 -0.14 2.12
C VAL A 34 3.74 -0.24 1.19
N VAL A 35 3.89 0.73 0.31
CA VAL A 35 4.99 0.81 -0.66
C VAL A 35 5.71 2.15 -0.53
N MET A 36 6.99 2.18 -0.90
CA MET A 36 7.76 3.41 -1.05
C MET A 36 7.71 3.87 -2.51
N SER A 37 7.17 5.07 -2.75
CA SER A 37 7.08 5.67 -4.08
C SER A 37 8.00 6.89 -4.22
N PRO A 38 8.84 6.96 -5.27
CA PRO A 38 9.66 8.14 -5.54
C PRO A 38 8.83 9.43 -5.65
N GLY A 39 9.23 10.47 -4.92
CA GLY A 39 8.58 11.79 -4.96
C GLY A 39 7.28 11.94 -4.17
N ILE A 40 6.73 10.84 -3.62
CA ILE A 40 5.56 10.86 -2.73
C ILE A 40 5.94 10.38 -1.32
N GLY A 41 6.85 9.41 -1.22
CA GLY A 41 7.18 8.74 0.03
C GLY A 41 6.33 7.49 0.20
N GLU A 42 5.87 7.21 1.41
CA GLU A 42 5.06 6.03 1.66
C GLU A 42 3.63 6.19 1.18
N VAL A 43 3.13 5.12 0.59
CA VAL A 43 1.77 5.03 0.10
C VAL A 43 1.21 3.70 0.52
N VAL A 44 0.06 3.71 1.20
CA VAL A 44 -0.74 2.50 1.33
C VAL A 44 -1.59 2.32 0.08
N ILE A 45 -1.61 1.11 -0.46
CA ILE A 45 -2.48 0.71 -1.56
C ILE A 45 -3.33 -0.46 -1.06
N ALA A 46 -4.65 -0.29 -1.10
CA ALA A 46 -5.63 -1.27 -0.67
C ALA A 46 -6.53 -1.69 -1.84
N ARG A 47 -6.93 -2.96 -1.85
CA ARG A 47 -7.94 -3.51 -2.75
C ARG A 47 -9.30 -3.45 -2.04
N LEU A 48 -10.23 -2.72 -2.65
CA LEU A 48 -11.62 -2.67 -2.18
C LEU A 48 -12.35 -3.98 -2.54
N PRO A 49 -13.45 -4.32 -1.84
CA PRO A 49 -14.24 -5.52 -2.14
C PRO A 49 -14.82 -5.56 -3.56
N ASP A 50 -14.98 -4.42 -4.21
CA ASP A 50 -15.42 -4.29 -5.61
C ASP A 50 -14.27 -4.47 -6.62
N GLY A 51 -13.06 -4.77 -6.15
CA GLY A 51 -11.87 -4.97 -6.97
C GLY A 51 -11.14 -3.69 -7.37
N ARG A 52 -11.66 -2.51 -7.02
CA ARG A 52 -10.94 -1.25 -7.26
C ARG A 52 -9.76 -1.09 -6.31
N LEU A 53 -8.74 -0.38 -6.75
CA LEU A 53 -7.60 -0.01 -5.92
C LEU A 53 -7.80 1.39 -5.39
N GLN A 54 -7.53 1.56 -4.10
CA GLN A 54 -7.47 2.87 -3.45
C GLN A 54 -6.08 3.04 -2.86
N ALA A 55 -5.48 4.20 -3.09
CA ALA A 55 -4.16 4.51 -2.57
C ALA A 55 -4.20 5.81 -1.79
N SER A 56 -3.43 5.87 -0.70
CA SER A 56 -3.30 7.08 0.13
C SER A 56 -1.87 7.27 0.59
N ALA A 57 -1.38 8.50 0.47
CA ALA A 57 -0.11 8.96 1.03
C ALA A 57 -0.31 9.73 2.35
N ASP A 58 -1.54 9.73 2.87
CA ASP A 58 -1.84 10.36 4.16
C ASP A 58 -1.05 9.62 5.26
N PRO A 59 -0.21 10.32 6.04
CA PRO A 59 0.57 9.70 7.11
C PRO A 59 -0.28 8.94 8.14
N GLU A 60 -1.50 9.41 8.43
CA GLU A 60 -2.41 8.74 9.37
C GLU A 60 -2.91 7.41 8.80
N HIS A 61 -3.29 7.40 7.52
CA HIS A 61 -3.67 6.17 6.82
C HIS A 61 -2.48 5.21 6.75
N VAL A 62 -1.31 5.69 6.30
CA VAL A 62 -0.11 4.87 6.19
C VAL A 62 0.23 4.26 7.55
N ALA A 63 0.19 5.02 8.64
CA ALA A 63 0.51 4.52 9.98
C ALA A 63 -0.40 3.37 10.44
N LEU A 64 -1.68 3.36 10.06
CA LEU A 64 -2.61 2.27 10.40
C LEU A 64 -2.22 0.94 9.76
N PHE A 65 -1.70 0.99 8.53
CA PHE A 65 -1.33 -0.20 7.75
C PHE A 65 0.16 -0.55 7.85
N ARG A 66 0.97 0.41 8.31
CA ARG A 66 2.37 0.24 8.69
C ARG A 66 2.44 -0.40 10.07
N GLN A 67 1.81 -1.57 10.22
CA GLN A 67 2.01 -2.35 11.43
C GLN A 67 3.42 -2.97 11.38
N PRO A 68 4.27 -2.75 12.39
CA PRO A 68 5.38 -3.66 12.61
C PRO A 68 4.77 -5.02 12.94
N ASP A 69 5.42 -6.10 12.49
CA ASP A 69 5.14 -7.49 12.88
C ASP A 69 4.27 -7.57 14.14
N ALA A 70 3.01 -8.01 14.00
CA ALA A 70 2.12 -8.25 15.12
C ALA A 70 2.60 -9.50 15.90
N GLY A 71 3.81 -9.43 16.43
CA GLY A 71 4.44 -10.29 17.42
C GLY A 71 4.50 -9.61 18.80
N ALA A 72 3.57 -8.73 19.14
CA ALA A 72 3.50 -8.09 20.45
C ALA A 72 2.13 -8.28 21.12
N LYS A 73 2.04 -9.41 21.84
CA LYS A 73 1.18 -9.72 23.00
C LYS A 73 -0.31 -9.30 22.93
N LYS A 74 -1.16 -10.27 22.57
CA LYS A 74 -2.37 -10.53 23.35
C LYS A 74 -2.13 -11.74 24.25
N THR A 75 -1.50 -11.49 25.40
CA THR A 75 -1.64 -12.37 26.57
C THR A 75 -3.09 -12.22 26.99
N PHE A 76 -3.93 -13.19 26.65
CA PHE A 76 -5.21 -13.35 27.33
C PHE A 76 -4.88 -13.85 28.73
N ALA A 77 -5.47 -13.14 29.71
CA ALA A 77 -5.36 -13.39 31.14
C ALA A 77 -5.83 -14.80 31.52
#